data_AF-A0A0C9TEW1-F1
#
_entry.id   AF-A0A0C9TEW1-F1
#
_cell.length_a   1.000
_cell.length_b   1.000
_cell.length_c   1.000
_cell.angle_alpha   90.00
_cell.angle_beta   90.00
_cell.angle_gamma   90.00
#
_symmetry.space_group_name_H-M   'P 1'
#
loop_
_entity.id
_entity.type
_entity.pdbx_description
1 polymer ?
#
loop_
_entity_poly.entity_id
_entity_poly.type
_entity_poly.pdbx_seq_one_letter_code
_entity_poly.pdbx_strand_id
1 'polypeptide(L)'
;MADEIVHTYVATHRLQRMRNKPEKERDLQHENALLLNKYFLLYEELSYAMNHGDIGHVETCIMSWIPILKAIGKHKYASHMTNFLLNVHFVYPSGLKHAICYHILVNPTGQQMKWRAVDWCIELNNLFTKVIYKNVQGIMQKNFDLTHLTTNHAATDMSKTFAKLRDKLSLTSPYSVSIGRKSRHEIKDLNNKGREMMEKAAQGDVQTKETEMERAELDDIIVELL
;
A
#
# COMPACT_ATOMS: atom_id res chain seq x y z
N MET A 1 -4.73 -0.10 -27.64
CA MET A 1 -3.39 -0.22 -27.03
C MET A 1 -3.43 -0.34 -25.51
N ALA A 2 -3.84 0.67 -24.72
CA ALA A 2 -3.84 0.55 -23.25
C ALA A 2 -4.74 -0.58 -22.73
N ASP A 3 -5.98 -0.66 -23.22
CA ASP A 3 -6.92 -1.73 -22.83
C ASP A 3 -6.41 -3.13 -23.18
N GLU A 4 -5.74 -3.27 -24.33
CA GLU A 4 -5.14 -4.53 -24.77
C GLU A 4 -3.99 -4.95 -23.86
N ILE A 5 -3.14 -4.00 -23.45
CA ILE A 5 -2.05 -4.24 -22.50
C ILE A 5 -2.63 -4.70 -21.15
N VAL A 6 -3.65 -4.04 -20.63
CA VAL A 6 -4.31 -4.42 -19.38
C VAL A 6 -4.93 -5.82 -19.50
N HIS A 7 -5.66 -6.09 -20.58
CA HIS A 7 -6.27 -7.40 -20.79
C HIS A 7 -5.27 -8.55 -20.94
N THR A 8 -4.05 -8.26 -21.41
CA THR A 8 -3.01 -9.25 -21.67
C THR A 8 -2.10 -9.46 -20.46
N TYR A 9 -1.75 -8.40 -19.75
CA TYR A 9 -0.67 -8.41 -18.75
C TYR A 9 -1.12 -8.12 -17.32
N VAL A 10 -2.42 -7.94 -17.07
CA VAL A 10 -2.94 -7.67 -15.73
C VAL A 10 -3.94 -8.74 -15.33
N ALA A 11 -3.85 -9.20 -14.08
CA ALA A 11 -4.78 -10.18 -13.55
C ALA A 11 -6.21 -9.62 -13.49
N THR A 12 -7.14 -10.35 -14.11
CA THR A 12 -8.59 -10.09 -14.09
C THR A 12 -9.34 -11.34 -13.62
N HIS A 13 -10.67 -11.38 -13.77
CA HIS A 13 -11.48 -12.58 -13.55
C HIS A 13 -10.99 -13.82 -14.32
N ARG A 14 -10.18 -13.64 -15.38
CA ARG A 14 -9.57 -14.72 -16.14
C ARG A 14 -8.54 -15.52 -15.35
N LEU A 15 -7.87 -14.91 -14.35
CA LEU A 15 -6.86 -15.60 -13.54
C LEU A 15 -7.45 -16.82 -12.81
N GLN A 16 -8.68 -16.71 -12.32
CA GLN A 16 -9.35 -17.83 -11.66
C GLN A 16 -9.57 -19.00 -12.63
N ARG A 17 -9.96 -18.71 -13.88
CA ARG A 17 -10.07 -19.74 -14.93
C ARG A 17 -8.72 -20.40 -15.25
N MET A 18 -7.63 -19.63 -15.24
CA MET A 18 -6.27 -20.16 -15.42
C MET A 18 -5.91 -21.11 -14.27
N ARG A 19 -6.21 -20.71 -13.03
CA ARG A 19 -5.92 -21.49 -11.81
C ARG A 19 -6.76 -22.76 -11.66
N ASN A 20 -7.93 -22.81 -12.28
CA ASN A 20 -8.79 -24.00 -12.29
C ASN A 20 -8.29 -25.10 -13.24
N LYS A 21 -7.30 -24.83 -14.09
CA LYS A 21 -6.69 -25.84 -14.96
C LYS A 21 -5.83 -26.83 -14.15
N PRO A 22 -5.64 -28.06 -14.64
CA PRO A 22 -4.68 -28.99 -14.06
C PRO A 22 -3.28 -28.35 -13.96
N GLU A 23 -2.52 -28.64 -12.89
CA GLU A 23 -1.20 -28.01 -12.65
C GLU A 23 -0.24 -28.16 -13.84
N LYS A 24 -0.31 -29.28 -14.56
CA LYS A 24 0.50 -29.54 -15.77
C LYS A 24 0.22 -28.58 -16.92
N GLU A 25 -0.96 -27.95 -16.93
CA GLU A 25 -1.40 -27.01 -17.96
C GLU A 25 -1.26 -25.55 -17.52
N ARG A 26 -0.84 -25.31 -16.26
CA ARG A 26 -0.70 -23.98 -15.68
C ARG A 26 0.70 -23.42 -15.92
N ASP A 27 0.78 -22.10 -15.94
CA ASP A 27 2.02 -21.35 -15.98
C ASP A 27 2.08 -20.45 -14.75
N LEU A 28 2.68 -20.97 -13.67
CA LEU A 28 2.67 -20.31 -12.37
C LEU A 28 3.47 -19.01 -12.40
N GLN A 29 4.53 -18.92 -13.22
CA GLN A 29 5.31 -17.68 -13.33
C GLN A 29 4.52 -16.60 -14.06
N HIS A 30 3.80 -16.96 -15.13
CA HIS A 30 2.93 -16.02 -15.83
C HIS A 30 1.78 -15.56 -14.94
N GLU A 31 1.09 -16.48 -14.27
CA GLU A 31 0.03 -16.15 -13.31
C GLU A 31 0.49 -15.17 -12.22
N ASN A 32 1.69 -15.41 -11.66
CA ASN A 32 2.29 -14.52 -10.68
C ASN A 32 2.60 -13.13 -11.25
N ALA A 33 3.09 -13.06 -12.49
CA ALA A 33 3.41 -11.80 -13.15
C ALA A 33 2.14 -10.96 -13.39
N LEU A 34 1.04 -11.60 -13.81
CA LEU A 34 -0.26 -10.93 -13.96
C LEU A 34 -0.76 -10.33 -12.65
N LEU A 35 -0.64 -11.05 -11.53
CA LEU A 35 -1.01 -10.55 -10.21
C LEU A 35 -0.10 -9.41 -9.74
N LEU A 36 1.21 -9.54 -9.96
CA LEU A 36 2.15 -8.52 -9.58
C LEU A 36 1.84 -7.19 -10.29
N ASN A 37 1.59 -7.25 -11.60
CA ASN A 37 1.19 -6.07 -12.37
C ASN A 37 -0.11 -5.45 -11.85
N LYS A 38 -1.10 -6.25 -11.45
CA LYS A 38 -2.35 -5.74 -10.84
C LYS A 38 -2.05 -4.93 -9.56
N TYR A 39 -1.17 -5.42 -8.69
CA TYR A 39 -0.83 -4.71 -7.46
C TYR A 39 0.03 -3.46 -7.71
N PHE A 40 0.98 -3.53 -8.65
CA PHE A 40 1.76 -2.36 -9.04
C PHE A 40 0.88 -1.27 -9.64
N LEU A 41 -0.07 -1.61 -10.50
CA LEU A 41 -1.02 -0.63 -11.04
C LEU A 41 -1.88 -0.01 -9.94
N LEU A 42 -2.35 -0.78 -8.95
CA LEU A 42 -3.09 -0.22 -7.83
C LEU A 42 -2.24 0.77 -7.00
N TYR A 43 -0.95 0.49 -6.82
CA TYR A 43 -0.02 1.39 -6.15
C TYR A 43 0.24 2.67 -6.95
N GLU A 44 0.49 2.53 -8.26
CA GLU A 44 0.68 3.67 -9.17
C GLU A 44 -0.57 4.53 -9.24
N GLU A 45 -1.76 3.93 -9.30
CA GLU A 45 -3.04 4.66 -9.34
C GLU A 45 -3.26 5.47 -8.07
N LEU A 46 -3.03 4.87 -6.90
CA LEU A 46 -3.07 5.59 -5.62
C LEU A 46 -2.04 6.72 -5.59
N SER A 47 -0.80 6.46 -6.03
CA SER A 47 0.26 7.46 -6.06
C SER A 47 -0.08 8.62 -7.00
N TYR A 48 -0.66 8.33 -8.16
CA TYR A 48 -1.12 9.31 -9.12
C TYR A 48 -2.23 10.18 -8.51
N ALA A 49 -3.28 9.56 -7.96
CA ALA A 49 -4.39 10.27 -7.33
C ALA A 49 -3.92 11.16 -6.17
N MET A 50 -3.04 10.65 -5.31
CA MET A 50 -2.45 11.40 -4.21
C MET A 50 -1.61 12.58 -4.68
N ASN A 51 -0.75 12.39 -5.69
CA ASN A 51 0.05 13.48 -6.24
C ASN A 51 -0.81 14.53 -6.94
N HIS A 52 -1.88 14.10 -7.64
CA HIS A 52 -2.82 14.97 -8.32
C HIS A 52 -3.69 15.79 -7.37
N GLY A 53 -3.97 15.27 -6.18
CA GLY A 53 -4.91 15.87 -5.21
C GLY A 53 -6.35 15.42 -5.40
N ASP A 54 -6.59 14.33 -6.12
CA ASP A 54 -7.93 13.78 -6.34
C ASP A 54 -8.34 12.88 -5.16
N ILE A 55 -9.01 13.47 -4.17
CA ILE A 55 -9.44 12.78 -2.95
C ILE A 55 -10.47 11.68 -3.27
N GLY A 56 -11.40 11.91 -4.20
CA GLY A 56 -12.41 10.91 -4.55
C GLY A 56 -11.79 9.67 -5.21
N HIS A 57 -10.74 9.88 -6.00
CA HIS A 57 -9.95 8.78 -6.55
C HIS A 57 -9.12 8.07 -5.49
N VAL A 58 -8.52 8.80 -4.53
CA VAL A 58 -7.85 8.19 -3.37
C VAL A 58 -8.80 7.27 -2.60
N GLU A 59 -10.03 7.73 -2.29
CA GLU A 59 -11.07 6.93 -1.63
C GLU A 59 -11.43 5.67 -2.43
N THR A 60 -11.51 5.79 -3.75
CA THR A 60 -11.76 4.64 -4.65
C THR A 60 -10.63 3.61 -4.61
N CYS A 61 -9.37 4.06 -4.58
CA CYS A 61 -8.22 3.17 -4.43
C CYS A 61 -8.24 2.47 -3.05
N ILE A 62 -8.63 3.16 -1.98
CA ILE A 62 -8.74 2.59 -0.63
C ILE A 62 -9.69 1.38 -0.61
N MET A 63 -10.80 1.41 -1.36
CA MET A 63 -11.71 0.26 -1.45
C MET A 63 -11.03 -1.03 -1.92
N SER A 64 -10.01 -0.93 -2.78
CA SER A 64 -9.23 -2.07 -3.25
C SER A 64 -8.12 -2.46 -2.26
N TRP A 65 -7.60 -1.51 -1.48
CA TRP A 65 -6.58 -1.78 -0.45
C TRP A 65 -7.14 -2.49 0.79
N ILE A 66 -8.37 -2.18 1.21
CA ILE A 66 -9.03 -2.79 2.38
C ILE A 66 -8.97 -4.33 2.36
N PRO A 67 -9.43 -5.04 1.31
CA PRO A 67 -9.37 -6.49 1.29
C PRO A 67 -7.92 -7.01 1.30
N ILE A 68 -6.99 -6.33 0.63
CA ILE A 68 -5.56 -6.71 0.66
C ILE A 68 -5.02 -6.65 2.08
N LEU A 69 -5.27 -5.55 2.80
CA LEU A 69 -4.88 -5.37 4.21
C LEU A 69 -5.49 -6.44 5.11
N LYS A 70 -6.78 -6.76 4.90
CA LYS A 70 -7.44 -7.85 5.62
C LYS A 70 -6.73 -9.19 5.36
N ALA A 71 -6.38 -9.49 4.11
CA ALA A 71 -5.79 -10.75 3.69
C ALA A 71 -4.37 -10.99 4.24
N ILE A 72 -3.60 -9.91 4.48
CA ILE A 72 -2.24 -9.97 5.03
C ILE A 72 -2.20 -9.89 6.57
N GLY A 73 -3.36 -9.82 7.25
CA GLY A 73 -3.43 -9.77 8.71
C GLY A 73 -3.38 -8.36 9.31
N LYS A 74 -3.38 -7.30 8.49
CA LYS A 74 -3.47 -5.91 8.94
C LYS A 74 -4.93 -5.54 9.24
N HIS A 75 -5.53 -6.27 10.17
CA HIS A 75 -6.96 -6.19 10.49
C HIS A 75 -7.39 -4.84 11.05
N LYS A 76 -6.58 -4.23 11.94
CA LYS A 76 -6.85 -2.89 12.49
C LYS A 76 -7.00 -1.88 11.34
N TYR A 77 -6.02 -1.82 10.43
CA TYR A 77 -6.06 -0.93 9.26
C TYR A 77 -7.29 -1.19 8.37
N ALA A 78 -7.55 -2.45 8.02
CA ALA A 78 -8.71 -2.78 7.18
C ALA A 78 -10.04 -2.32 7.82
N SER A 79 -10.22 -2.56 9.12
CA SER A 79 -11.42 -2.12 9.86
C SER A 79 -11.52 -0.60 9.95
N HIS A 80 -10.43 0.08 10.30
CA HIS A 80 -10.42 1.55 10.39
C HIS A 80 -10.71 2.21 9.05
N MET A 81 -10.09 1.75 7.96
CA MET A 81 -10.34 2.29 6.61
C MET A 81 -11.77 2.02 6.16
N THR A 82 -12.33 0.84 6.48
CA THR A 82 -13.73 0.52 6.18
C THR A 82 -14.68 1.45 6.92
N ASN A 83 -14.50 1.61 8.24
CA ASN A 83 -15.32 2.49 9.06
C ASN A 83 -15.17 3.96 8.65
N PHE A 84 -13.96 4.39 8.30
CA PHE A 84 -13.69 5.72 7.78
C PHE A 84 -14.54 6.01 6.54
N LEU A 85 -14.45 5.15 5.52
CA LEU A 85 -15.25 5.32 4.30
C LEU A 85 -16.75 5.27 4.59
N LEU A 86 -17.21 4.31 5.40
CA LEU A 86 -18.63 4.21 5.76
C LEU A 86 -19.14 5.49 6.43
N ASN A 87 -18.39 6.02 7.39
CA ASN A 87 -18.78 7.23 8.09
C ASN A 87 -18.79 8.46 7.18
N VAL A 88 -17.72 8.65 6.39
CA VAL A 88 -17.56 9.78 5.45
C VAL A 88 -18.66 9.80 4.39
N HIS A 89 -19.08 8.64 3.87
CA HIS A 89 -20.06 8.58 2.79
C HIS A 89 -21.51 8.43 3.25
N PHE A 90 -21.78 7.84 4.41
CA PHE A 90 -23.15 7.47 4.82
C PHE A 90 -23.60 8.03 6.17
N VAL A 91 -22.70 8.50 7.03
CA VAL A 91 -23.06 8.92 8.40
C VAL A 91 -22.89 10.42 8.60
N TYR A 92 -21.77 10.99 8.13
CA TYR A 92 -21.44 12.39 8.41
C TYR A 92 -22.26 13.37 7.56
N PRO A 93 -22.69 14.51 8.15
CA PRO A 93 -23.34 15.57 7.39
C PRO A 93 -22.36 16.13 6.34
N SER A 94 -22.90 16.68 5.25
CA SER A 94 -22.11 17.14 4.10
C SER A 94 -20.98 18.10 4.46
N GLY A 95 -21.20 19.01 5.41
CA GLY A 95 -20.16 19.95 5.88
C GLY A 95 -18.99 19.24 6.58
N LEU A 96 -19.27 18.24 7.41
CA LEU A 96 -18.22 17.46 8.09
C LEU A 96 -17.48 16.55 7.11
N LYS A 97 -18.20 15.90 6.18
CA LYS A 97 -17.60 15.14 5.08
C LYS A 97 -16.60 16.01 4.31
N HIS A 98 -17.02 17.21 3.92
CA HIS A 98 -16.17 18.16 3.19
C HIS A 98 -14.92 18.52 4.00
N ALA A 99 -15.07 18.88 5.28
CA ALA A 99 -13.94 19.21 6.14
C ALA A 99 -12.94 18.05 6.28
N ILE A 100 -13.43 16.82 6.45
CA ILE A 100 -12.59 15.63 6.58
C ILE A 100 -11.84 15.36 5.27
N CYS A 101 -12.53 15.33 4.12
CA CYS A 101 -11.92 15.06 2.83
C CYS A 101 -10.79 16.08 2.53
N TYR A 102 -11.02 17.36 2.83
CA TYR A 102 -10.02 18.42 2.62
C TYR A 102 -8.83 18.34 3.58
N HIS A 103 -8.92 17.53 4.65
CA HIS A 103 -7.83 17.28 5.58
C HIS A 103 -7.00 16.02 5.22
N ILE A 104 -7.33 15.32 4.13
CA ILE A 104 -6.56 14.14 3.69
C ILE A 104 -5.28 14.58 2.97
N LEU A 105 -5.40 15.52 2.04
CA LEU A 105 -4.30 16.00 1.20
C LEU A 105 -4.15 17.51 1.29
N VAL A 106 -2.89 17.97 1.26
CA VAL A 106 -2.52 19.38 1.16
C VAL A 106 -1.47 19.55 0.07
N ASN A 107 -1.41 20.72 -0.56
CA ASN A 107 -0.35 21.07 -1.50
C ASN A 107 0.47 22.25 -0.97
N PRO A 108 1.51 22.00 -0.16
CA PRO A 108 2.33 23.07 0.42
C PRO A 108 3.07 23.90 -0.63
N THR A 109 3.33 23.32 -1.81
CA THR A 109 4.11 23.96 -2.87
C THR A 109 3.27 24.79 -3.85
N GLY A 110 1.96 24.55 -3.88
CA GLY A 110 1.05 25.08 -4.91
C GLY A 110 1.29 24.53 -6.32
N GLN A 111 2.26 23.64 -6.53
CA GLN A 111 2.60 23.10 -7.85
C GLN A 111 1.69 21.92 -8.23
N GLN A 112 1.41 21.76 -9.52
CA GLN A 112 0.66 20.62 -10.02
C GLN A 112 1.39 19.29 -9.70
N MET A 113 0.63 18.23 -9.42
CA MET A 113 1.16 16.90 -9.08
C MET A 113 2.05 16.86 -7.80
N LYS A 114 1.98 17.86 -6.93
CA LYS A 114 2.79 17.95 -5.69
C LYS A 114 1.94 17.94 -4.41
N TRP A 115 0.74 17.36 -4.46
CA TRP A 115 -0.07 17.13 -3.27
C TRP A 115 0.55 16.06 -2.37
N ARG A 116 0.32 16.18 -1.07
CA ARG A 116 0.92 15.38 0.00
C ARG A 116 -0.14 15.03 1.02
N ALA A 117 -0.04 13.84 1.63
CA ALA A 117 -0.85 13.52 2.80
C ALA A 117 -0.56 14.53 3.90
N VAL A 118 -1.61 15.05 4.56
CA VAL A 118 -1.45 16.02 5.66
C VAL A 118 -0.60 15.41 6.79
N ASP A 119 -0.81 14.13 7.07
CA ASP A 119 -0.02 13.37 8.04
C ASP A 119 1.48 13.43 7.75
N TRP A 120 1.88 13.29 6.48
CA TRP A 120 3.30 13.42 6.10
C TRP A 120 3.86 14.82 6.40
N CYS A 121 3.06 15.88 6.22
CA CYS A 121 3.47 17.23 6.62
C CYS A 121 3.59 17.38 8.15
N ILE A 122 2.69 16.74 8.90
CA ILE A 122 2.73 16.72 10.38
C ILE A 122 3.96 15.97 10.87
N GLU A 123 4.25 14.79 10.31
CA GLU A 123 5.45 14.01 10.62
C GLU A 123 6.73 14.78 10.31
N LEU A 124 6.78 15.48 9.18
CA LEU A 124 7.92 16.33 8.83
C LEU A 124 8.11 17.46 9.86
N ASN A 125 7.02 18.09 10.30
CA ASN A 125 7.08 19.08 11.38
C ASN A 125 7.57 18.47 12.70
N ASN A 126 7.07 17.28 13.06
CA ASN A 126 7.51 16.54 14.23
C ASN A 126 9.01 16.20 14.14
N LEU A 127 9.50 15.82 12.96
CA LEU A 127 10.92 15.58 12.69
C LEU A 127 11.73 16.86 12.88
N PHE A 128 11.30 18.00 12.33
CA PHE A 128 12.00 19.27 12.52
C PHE A 128 12.03 19.69 13.98
N THR A 129 10.92 19.58 14.71
CA THR A 129 10.88 19.81 16.16
C THR A 129 11.91 18.91 16.84
N LYS A 130 11.89 17.59 16.60
CA LYS A 130 12.88 16.67 17.17
C LYS A 130 14.31 17.06 16.82
N VAL A 131 14.62 17.42 15.58
CA VAL A 131 15.97 17.81 15.14
C VAL A 131 16.42 19.12 15.76
N ILE A 132 15.57 20.16 15.78
CA ILE A 132 15.91 21.47 16.36
C ILE A 132 16.20 21.33 17.85
N TYR A 133 15.34 20.63 18.60
CA TYR A 133 15.57 20.41 20.03
C TYR A 133 16.69 19.40 20.31
N LYS A 134 16.89 18.40 19.44
CA LYS A 134 18.07 17.52 19.49
C LYS A 134 19.36 18.26 19.16
N ASN A 135 19.34 19.31 18.35
CA ASN A 135 20.53 20.13 18.09
C ASN A 135 20.96 20.90 19.34
N VAL A 136 20.03 21.38 20.16
CA VAL A 136 20.35 21.96 21.48
C VAL A 136 20.99 20.91 22.39
N GLN A 137 20.40 19.71 22.45
CA GLN A 137 20.98 18.58 23.18
C GLN A 137 22.35 18.17 22.63
N GLY A 138 22.53 18.19 21.30
CA GLY A 138 23.77 17.85 20.60
C GLY A 138 24.86 18.90 20.75
N ILE A 139 24.51 20.18 20.84
CA ILE A 139 25.44 21.27 21.22
C ILE A 139 25.91 21.05 22.65
N MET A 140 25.02 20.71 23.59
CA MET A 140 25.44 20.32 24.93
C MET A 140 26.33 19.07 24.91
N GLN A 141 25.93 17.99 24.24
CA GLN A 141 26.72 16.75 24.18
C GLN A 141 28.10 16.94 23.53
N LYS A 142 28.20 17.76 22.47
CA LYS A 142 29.50 18.13 21.86
C LYS A 142 30.35 18.99 22.79
N ASN A 143 29.73 19.92 23.53
CA ASN A 143 30.42 20.68 24.58
C ASN A 143 30.89 19.78 25.75
N PHE A 144 30.33 18.58 25.88
CA PHE A 144 30.67 17.58 26.89
C PHE A 144 31.37 16.31 26.32
N ASP A 145 31.91 16.34 25.09
CA ASP A 145 32.65 15.23 24.44
C ASP A 145 31.91 13.87 24.35
N LEU A 146 30.60 13.88 24.18
CA LEU A 146 29.79 12.67 23.99
C LEU A 146 29.43 12.49 22.50
N THR A 147 30.31 11.90 21.68
CA THR A 147 30.06 11.75 20.23
C THR A 147 30.08 10.32 19.72
N HIS A 148 28.90 9.82 19.33
CA HIS A 148 28.70 8.92 18.19
C HIS A 148 27.43 9.39 17.44
N LEU A 149 27.59 10.03 16.28
CA LEU A 149 26.49 10.57 15.46
C LEU A 149 26.37 9.79 14.15
N THR A 150 25.13 9.45 13.78
CA THR A 150 24.79 8.78 12.52
C THR A 150 24.59 9.79 11.39
N THR A 151 25.03 9.39 10.19
CA THR A 151 25.01 10.19 8.96
C THR A 151 23.74 9.94 8.15
N ASN A 152 23.28 10.97 7.46
CA ASN A 152 22.15 10.90 6.54
C ASN A 152 22.55 10.10 5.29
N HIS A 153 21.82 9.03 4.97
CA HIS A 153 22.11 8.22 3.78
C HIS A 153 21.66 8.95 2.51
N ALA A 154 22.56 9.07 1.53
CA ALA A 154 22.18 9.52 0.19
C ALA A 154 21.19 8.54 -0.46
N ALA A 155 20.38 9.03 -1.40
CA ALA A 155 19.44 8.21 -2.14
C ALA A 155 20.17 7.00 -2.77
N THR A 156 19.57 5.81 -2.65
CA THR A 156 20.18 4.57 -3.14
C THR A 156 20.21 4.57 -4.67
N ASP A 157 21.40 4.39 -5.26
CA ASP A 157 21.54 4.12 -6.69
C ASP A 157 21.00 2.71 -7.01
N MET A 158 19.86 2.67 -7.72
CA MET A 158 19.16 1.43 -8.09
C MET A 158 19.61 0.84 -9.43
N SER A 159 20.59 1.46 -10.13
CA SER A 159 21.00 1.06 -11.48
C SER A 159 21.42 -0.41 -11.56
N LYS A 160 22.20 -0.89 -10.59
CA LYS A 160 22.63 -2.30 -10.50
C LYS A 160 21.45 -3.25 -10.25
N THR A 161 20.48 -2.82 -9.46
CA THR A 161 19.27 -3.61 -9.17
C THR A 161 18.43 -3.76 -10.43
N PHE A 162 18.22 -2.66 -11.18
CA PHE A 162 17.46 -2.70 -12.44
C PHE A 162 18.15 -3.51 -13.53
N ALA A 163 19.49 -3.43 -13.64
CA ALA A 163 20.23 -4.28 -14.57
C ALA A 163 20.00 -5.77 -14.29
N LYS A 164 20.16 -6.20 -13.02
CA LYS A 164 19.90 -7.59 -12.61
C LYS A 164 18.45 -8.00 -12.83
N LEU A 165 17.49 -7.11 -12.56
CA LEU A 165 16.08 -7.38 -12.79
C LEU A 165 15.79 -7.60 -14.27
N ARG A 166 16.34 -6.75 -15.15
CA ARG A 166 16.22 -6.88 -16.61
C ARG A 166 16.78 -8.20 -17.10
N ASP A 167 17.97 -8.57 -16.65
CA ASP A 167 18.62 -9.84 -17.03
C ASP A 167 17.79 -11.05 -16.56
N LYS A 168 17.16 -10.94 -15.39
CA LYS A 168 16.26 -11.97 -14.89
C LYS A 168 14.97 -12.06 -15.70
N LEU A 169 14.37 -10.93 -16.05
CA LEU A 169 13.14 -10.87 -16.86
C LEU A 169 13.37 -11.39 -18.28
N SER A 170 14.53 -11.12 -18.89
CA SER A 170 14.88 -11.65 -20.20
C SER A 170 15.06 -13.17 -20.16
N LEU A 171 15.70 -13.69 -19.09
CA LEU A 171 15.91 -15.12 -18.91
C LEU A 171 14.60 -15.88 -18.67
N THR A 172 13.71 -15.35 -17.83
CA THR A 172 12.49 -16.07 -17.44
C THR A 172 11.30 -15.79 -18.34
N SER A 173 11.30 -14.66 -19.07
CA SER A 173 10.22 -14.20 -19.95
C SER A 173 8.81 -14.43 -19.35
N PRO A 174 8.52 -13.85 -18.18
CA PRO A 174 7.30 -14.16 -17.43
C PRO A 174 6.02 -13.71 -18.14
N TYR A 175 6.15 -12.83 -19.14
CA TYR A 175 5.04 -12.31 -19.93
C TYR A 175 4.75 -13.13 -21.20
N SER A 176 5.56 -14.15 -21.48
CA SER A 176 5.24 -15.17 -22.48
C SER A 176 4.65 -16.40 -21.81
N VAL A 177 3.61 -17.00 -22.39
CA VAL A 177 2.96 -18.19 -21.84
C VAL A 177 3.78 -19.43 -22.18
N SER A 178 4.13 -20.22 -21.17
CA SER A 178 4.83 -21.50 -21.29
C SER A 178 4.13 -22.55 -20.43
N ILE A 179 3.50 -23.52 -21.10
CA ILE A 179 2.67 -24.55 -20.46
C ILE A 179 3.51 -25.40 -19.49
N GLY A 180 3.03 -25.57 -18.26
CA GLY A 180 3.69 -26.38 -17.24
C GLY A 180 4.86 -25.68 -16.54
N ARG A 181 5.10 -24.39 -16.82
CA ARG A 181 6.17 -23.63 -16.16
C ARG A 181 5.87 -23.43 -14.68
N LYS A 182 6.75 -23.99 -13.85
CA LYS A 182 6.66 -23.93 -12.38
C LYS A 182 7.27 -22.65 -11.82
N SER A 183 6.82 -22.27 -10.63
CA SER A 183 7.40 -21.21 -9.82
C SER A 183 7.75 -21.75 -8.44
N ARG A 184 8.78 -21.18 -7.79
CA ARG A 184 9.12 -21.51 -6.40
C ARG A 184 7.99 -21.16 -5.42
N HIS A 185 7.23 -20.12 -5.75
CA HIS A 185 6.11 -19.65 -4.95
C HIS A 185 4.92 -19.31 -5.85
N GLU A 186 3.71 -19.53 -5.34
CA GLU A 186 2.47 -19.08 -5.96
C GLU A 186 1.94 -17.88 -5.17
N ILE A 187 1.76 -16.73 -5.84
CA ILE A 187 1.25 -15.52 -5.22
C ILE A 187 -0.26 -15.66 -5.04
N LYS A 188 -0.76 -15.54 -3.82
CA LYS A 188 -2.21 -15.58 -3.56
C LYS A 188 -2.87 -14.30 -4.10
N ASP A 189 -4.11 -14.43 -4.59
CA ASP A 189 -4.93 -13.25 -4.89
C ASP A 189 -5.45 -12.69 -3.55
N LEU A 190 -4.76 -11.68 -3.03
CA LEU A 190 -5.04 -11.04 -1.74
C LEU A 190 -6.34 -10.24 -1.79
N ASN A 191 -6.73 -9.74 -2.96
CA ASN A 191 -8.03 -9.07 -3.11
C ASN A 191 -9.16 -10.07 -2.87
N ASN A 192 -9.15 -11.21 -3.56
CA ASN A 192 -10.20 -12.22 -3.42
C ASN A 192 -10.18 -12.85 -2.03
N LYS A 193 -9.00 -13.25 -1.54
CA LYS A 193 -8.84 -13.78 -0.19
C LYS A 193 -9.38 -12.81 0.86
N GLY A 194 -9.07 -11.52 0.71
CA GLY A 194 -9.54 -10.47 1.61
C GLY A 194 -11.05 -10.32 1.64
N ARG A 195 -11.67 -10.29 0.45
CA ARG A 195 -13.13 -10.23 0.30
C ARG A 195 -13.82 -11.44 0.93
N GLU A 196 -13.36 -12.65 0.63
CA GLU A 196 -13.89 -13.88 1.22
C GLU A 196 -13.80 -13.86 2.76
N MET A 197 -12.69 -13.35 3.31
CA MET A 197 -12.55 -13.20 4.76
C MET A 197 -13.53 -12.18 5.36
N MET A 198 -13.81 -11.08 4.65
CA MET A 198 -14.77 -10.07 5.08
C MET A 198 -16.21 -10.58 4.99
N GLU A 199 -16.55 -11.31 3.92
CA GLU A 199 -17.87 -11.93 3.72
C GLU A 199 -18.18 -12.95 4.82
N LYS A 200 -17.23 -13.84 5.13
CA LYS A 200 -17.37 -14.81 6.23
C LYS A 200 -17.56 -14.12 7.59
N ALA A 201 -16.84 -13.03 7.84
CA ALA A 201 -16.99 -12.26 9.07
C ALA A 201 -18.37 -11.61 9.17
N ALA A 202 -18.92 -11.11 8.05
CA ALA A 202 -20.26 -10.53 8.01
C ALA A 202 -21.37 -11.57 8.22
N GLN A 203 -21.14 -12.84 7.84
CA GLN A 203 -22.09 -13.95 8.03
C GLN A 203 -22.01 -14.58 9.43
N GLY A 204 -21.09 -14.15 10.29
CA GLY A 204 -20.92 -14.68 11.65
C GLY A 204 -20.09 -15.97 11.73
N ASP A 205 -19.48 -16.41 10.63
CA ASP A 205 -18.81 -17.71 10.50
C ASP A 205 -17.33 -17.72 10.95
N VAL A 206 -16.88 -16.74 11.73
CA VAL A 206 -15.46 -16.63 12.15
C VAL A 206 -15.30 -16.73 13.66
N GLN A 207 -14.77 -17.88 14.12
CA GLN A 207 -14.04 -18.00 15.38
C GLN A 207 -12.72 -17.23 15.27
N THR A 208 -12.78 -15.91 15.33
CA THR A 208 -11.59 -15.11 15.63
C THR A 208 -11.55 -14.99 17.14
N LYS A 209 -10.42 -15.32 17.78
CA LYS A 209 -10.14 -14.84 19.13
C LYS A 209 -10.23 -13.32 19.06
N GLU A 210 -11.37 -12.77 19.47
CA GLU A 210 -11.56 -11.35 19.68
C GLU A 210 -10.54 -10.96 20.74
N THR A 211 -9.38 -10.49 20.29
CA THR A 211 -8.57 -9.63 21.13
C THR A 211 -9.36 -8.33 21.17
N GLU A 212 -9.71 -7.94 22.38
CA GLU A 212 -10.59 -6.83 22.72
C GLU A 212 -10.38 -5.65 21.78
N MET A 213 -11.51 -5.03 21.42
CA MET A 213 -11.58 -3.81 20.64
C MET A 213 -11.02 -2.65 21.49
N GLU A 214 -9.72 -2.65 21.76
CA GLU A 214 -9.00 -1.49 22.21
C GLU A 214 -9.06 -0.47 21.09
N ARG A 215 -9.71 0.65 21.40
CA ARG A 215 -9.74 1.86 20.59
C ARG A 215 -8.27 2.21 20.32
N ALA A 216 -7.78 2.00 19.09
CA ALA A 216 -6.39 2.25 18.76
C ALA A 216 -6.04 3.69 19.16
N GLU A 217 -5.24 3.83 20.21
CA GLU A 217 -4.64 5.10 20.56
C GLU A 217 -3.62 5.45 19.48
N LEU A 218 -3.44 6.74 19.20
CA LEU A 218 -2.58 7.25 18.12
C LEU A 218 -1.16 6.66 18.17
N ASP A 219 -0.72 6.25 19.36
CA ASP A 219 0.59 5.66 19.65
C ASP A 219 0.79 4.27 19.03
N ASP A 220 -0.27 3.46 18.86
CA ASP A 220 -0.19 2.11 18.25
C ASP A 220 0.20 2.16 16.76
N ILE A 221 -0.10 3.26 16.08
CA ILE A 221 0.22 3.47 14.65
C ILE A 221 1.66 3.98 14.50
N ILE A 222 2.16 4.74 15.48
CA ILE A 222 3.49 5.37 15.45
C ILE A 222 4.61 4.34 15.68
N VAL A 223 4.36 3.28 16.45
CA VAL A 223 5.39 2.29 16.81
C VAL A 223 5.82 1.38 15.64
N GLU A 224 5.00 1.20 14.59
CA GLU A 224 5.38 0.39 13.42
C GLU A 224 6.24 1.14 12.37
N LEU A 225 6.50 2.44 12.55
CA LEU A 225 7.21 3.30 11.58
C LEU A 225 8.48 4.01 12.13
N LEU A 226 8.97 3.61 13.30
CA LEU A 226 10.29 4.00 13.84
C LEU A 226 11.23 2.80 13.95
#